data_AF-A0A0B0D5S0-F1
#
_entry.id   AF-A0A0B0D5S0-F1
#
_cell.length_a   1.000
_cell.length_b   1.000
_cell.length_c   1.000
_cell.angle_alpha   90.00
_cell.angle_beta   90.00
_cell.angle_gamma   90.00
#
_symmetry.space_group_name_H-M   'P 1'
#
loop_
_entity.id
_entity.type
_entity.pdbx_description
1 polymer ?
#
loop_
_entity_poly.entity_id
_entity_poly.type
_entity_poly.pdbx_seq_one_letter_code
_entity_poly.pdbx_strand_id
1 'polypeptide(L)'
;MAGYGQEIPEASMLLDRRKSEIKNLVEPAKLIGAFKVAETSDEDDGYWVCYEVEDFEDIPDGMVSLTVPEEKYAVLHFKGQASEIYRVYDHLHQWISDNGYKRSPEKWTLEIYSKWTETGDHVDLCDPIY
;
A
#
# COMPACT_ATOMS: atom_id res chain seq x y z
N MET A 1 19.41 -4.49 -11.57
CA MET A 1 18.00 -4.37 -11.18
C MET A 1 17.93 -3.23 -10.19
N ALA A 2 17.09 -2.24 -10.45
CA ALA A 2 16.75 -1.26 -9.43
C ALA A 2 16.01 -2.00 -8.33
N GLY A 3 16.25 -1.64 -7.06
CA GLY A 3 15.46 -2.21 -5.96
C GLY A 3 14.14 -1.45 -5.82
N TYR A 4 13.18 -2.02 -5.10
CA TYR A 4 11.88 -1.39 -4.80
C TYR A 4 11.98 0.06 -4.31
N GLY A 5 13.08 0.43 -3.61
CA GLY A 5 13.32 1.80 -3.17
C GLY A 5 13.44 2.85 -4.27
N GLN A 6 13.70 2.46 -5.53
CA GLN A 6 13.69 3.36 -6.69
C GLN A 6 12.40 3.20 -7.52
N GLU A 7 11.94 1.96 -7.70
CA GLU A 7 10.79 1.66 -8.56
C GLU A 7 9.46 2.15 -7.98
N ILE A 8 9.28 2.08 -6.65
CA ILE A 8 8.03 2.52 -5.99
C ILE A 8 7.80 4.04 -6.17
N PRO A 9 8.77 4.92 -5.91
CA PRO A 9 8.62 6.35 -6.21
C PRO A 9 8.30 6.63 -7.68
N GLU A 10 8.98 5.97 -8.61
CA GLU A 10 8.76 6.14 -10.05
C GLU A 10 7.34 5.71 -10.46
N ALA A 11 6.88 4.55 -9.99
CA ALA A 11 5.53 4.05 -10.23
C ALA A 11 4.47 4.99 -9.62
N SER A 12 4.70 5.49 -8.40
CA SER A 12 3.82 6.45 -7.73
C SER A 12 3.68 7.75 -8.51
N MET A 13 4.79 8.30 -9.00
CA MET A 13 4.79 9.51 -9.83
C MET A 13 4.13 9.28 -11.19
N LEU A 14 4.34 8.12 -11.82
CA LEU A 14 3.73 7.79 -13.10
C LEU A 14 2.21 7.67 -12.97
N LEU A 15 1.73 6.99 -11.92
CA LEU A 15 0.31 6.82 -11.64
C LEU A 15 -0.36 8.17 -11.36
N ASP A 16 0.23 9.02 -10.50
CA ASP A 16 -0.35 10.33 -10.18
C ASP A 16 -0.44 11.25 -11.41
N ARG A 17 0.56 11.22 -12.31
CA ARG A 17 0.52 11.98 -13.58
C ARG A 17 -0.63 11.55 -14.49
N ARG A 18 -1.04 10.29 -14.42
CA ARG A 18 -2.13 9.71 -15.21
C ARG A 18 -3.44 9.60 -14.42
N LYS A 19 -3.52 10.18 -13.22
CA LYS A 19 -4.69 10.07 -12.33
C LYS A 19 -6.01 10.49 -13.00
N SER A 20 -5.99 11.46 -13.91
CA SER A 20 -7.19 11.91 -14.63
C SER A 20 -7.77 10.87 -15.59
N GLU A 21 -7.02 9.82 -15.91
CA GLU A 21 -7.49 8.69 -16.71
C GLU A 21 -8.29 7.68 -15.87
N ILE A 22 -8.14 7.70 -14.55
CA ILE A 22 -8.79 6.76 -13.62
C ILE A 22 -10.16 7.30 -13.24
N LYS A 23 -11.20 6.53 -13.55
CA LYS A 23 -12.59 6.87 -13.24
C LYS A 23 -12.98 6.46 -11.82
N ASN A 24 -14.07 7.03 -11.33
CA ASN A 24 -14.73 6.64 -10.08
C ASN A 24 -13.84 6.69 -8.83
N LEU A 25 -12.84 7.59 -8.81
CA LEU A 25 -11.94 7.77 -7.68
C LEU A 25 -12.69 8.15 -6.40
N VAL A 26 -12.44 7.41 -5.32
CA VAL A 26 -13.02 7.67 -3.99
C VAL A 26 -12.33 8.86 -3.33
N GLU A 27 -11.00 8.78 -3.15
CA GLU A 27 -10.21 9.84 -2.52
C GLU A 27 -8.90 10.10 -3.31
N PRO A 28 -8.94 10.99 -4.33
CA PRO A 28 -7.81 11.22 -5.26
C PRO A 28 -6.52 11.78 -4.64
N ALA A 29 -6.56 12.14 -3.35
CA ALA A 29 -5.40 12.56 -2.58
C ALA A 29 -4.65 11.37 -1.97
N LYS A 30 -5.35 10.27 -1.69
CA LYS A 30 -4.79 9.10 -1.03
C LYS A 30 -4.23 8.13 -2.05
N LEU A 31 -2.94 7.87 -1.92
CA LEU A 31 -2.27 6.83 -2.67
C LEU A 31 -2.10 5.61 -1.75
N ILE A 32 -2.27 4.42 -2.30
CA ILE A 32 -2.23 3.18 -1.53
C ILE A 32 -1.12 2.30 -2.09
N GLY A 33 -0.20 1.89 -1.23
CA GLY A 33 0.72 0.79 -1.46
C GLY A 33 0.08 -0.51 -1.03
N ALA A 34 0.09 -1.54 -1.87
CA ALA A 34 -0.43 -2.86 -1.53
C ALA A 34 0.59 -3.95 -1.89
N PHE A 35 0.84 -4.87 -0.96
CA PHE A 35 1.75 -6.00 -1.17
C PHE A 35 1.42 -7.15 -0.21
N LYS A 36 1.91 -8.36 -0.51
CA LYS A 36 1.89 -9.51 0.41
C LYS A 36 3.32 -9.77 0.89
N VAL A 37 3.45 -10.16 2.16
CA VAL A 37 4.77 -10.45 2.76
C VAL A 37 5.23 -11.86 2.43
N ALA A 38 4.29 -12.81 2.41
CA ALA A 38 4.53 -14.14 1.92
C ALA A 38 4.26 -14.17 0.41
N GLU A 39 5.20 -14.69 -0.36
CA GLU A 39 4.98 -15.04 -1.76
C GLU A 39 3.91 -16.14 -1.83
N THR A 40 2.69 -15.79 -2.24
CA THR A 40 1.58 -16.75 -2.37
C THR A 40 1.45 -17.30 -3.79
N SER A 41 1.85 -16.52 -4.81
CA SER A 41 1.88 -16.90 -6.23
C SER A 41 2.72 -15.88 -7.03
N ASP A 42 3.15 -16.23 -8.24
CA ASP A 42 3.86 -15.30 -9.15
C ASP A 42 3.01 -14.05 -9.51
N GLU A 43 1.67 -14.17 -9.47
CA GLU A 43 0.74 -13.06 -9.72
C GLU A 43 0.64 -12.09 -8.54
N ASP A 44 1.04 -12.55 -7.36
CA ASP A 44 0.97 -11.85 -6.08
C ASP A 44 2.34 -11.36 -5.58
N ASP A 45 3.41 -11.65 -6.33
CA ASP A 45 4.77 -11.23 -6.02
C ASP A 45 5.04 -9.83 -6.57
N GLY A 46 4.97 -8.82 -5.69
CA GLY A 46 5.22 -7.45 -6.07
C GLY A 46 4.69 -6.40 -5.11
N TYR A 47 4.76 -5.15 -5.57
CA TYR A 47 4.23 -3.99 -4.88
C TYR A 47 3.36 -3.19 -5.85
N TRP A 48 2.12 -2.94 -5.47
CA TRP A 48 1.16 -2.17 -6.27
C TRP A 48 1.01 -0.78 -5.68
N VAL A 49 1.06 0.21 -6.58
CA VAL A 49 0.68 1.59 -6.29
C VAL A 49 -0.72 1.79 -6.84
N CYS A 50 -1.65 2.23 -6.00
CA CYS A 50 -3.07 2.25 -6.31
C CYS A 50 -3.76 3.55 -5.89
N TYR A 51 -4.89 3.82 -6.56
CA TYR A 51 -5.96 4.69 -6.07
C TYR A 51 -7.20 3.84 -5.82
N GLU A 52 -7.95 4.15 -4.77
CA GLU A 52 -9.25 3.52 -4.50
C GLU A 52 -10.32 4.07 -5.46
N VAL A 53 -11.14 3.17 -6.02
CA VAL A 53 -12.25 3.48 -6.91
C VAL A 53 -13.53 2.80 -6.43
N GLU A 54 -14.69 3.43 -6.65
CA GLU A 54 -16.00 2.85 -6.29
C GLU A 54 -16.35 1.62 -7.17
N ASP A 55 -15.91 1.64 -8.44
CA ASP A 55 -16.07 0.53 -9.38
C ASP A 55 -14.99 0.58 -10.48
N PHE A 56 -14.67 -0.57 -11.05
CA PHE A 56 -13.70 -0.69 -12.15
C PHE A 56 -14.34 -0.33 -13.49
N GLU A 57 -13.88 0.78 -14.09
CA GLU A 57 -14.37 1.24 -15.38
C GLU A 57 -13.21 1.72 -16.26
N ASP A 58 -13.16 1.26 -17.51
CA ASP A 58 -12.18 1.66 -18.53
C ASP A 58 -10.73 1.70 -18.02
N ILE A 59 -10.22 0.56 -17.52
CA ILE A 59 -8.85 0.45 -16.99
C ILE A 59 -7.84 0.99 -18.02
N PRO A 60 -7.07 2.05 -17.67
CA PRO A 60 -6.15 2.67 -18.62
C PRO A 60 -5.07 1.70 -19.10
N ASP A 61 -4.58 1.91 -20.33
CA ASP A 61 -3.53 1.08 -20.90
C ASP A 61 -2.26 1.12 -20.03
N GLY A 62 -1.68 -0.06 -19.78
CA GLY A 62 -0.55 -0.26 -18.87
C GLY A 62 -0.89 -0.20 -17.38
N MET A 63 -2.16 -0.18 -16.99
CA MET A 63 -2.61 -0.30 -15.60
C MET A 63 -3.37 -1.62 -15.37
N VAL A 64 -3.49 -2.01 -14.10
CA VAL A 64 -4.25 -3.20 -13.67
C VAL A 64 -5.22 -2.82 -12.55
N SER A 65 -6.27 -3.61 -12.38
CA SER A 65 -7.18 -3.52 -11.23
C SER A 65 -6.75 -4.50 -10.13
N LEU A 66 -6.79 -4.05 -8.88
CA LEU A 66 -6.53 -4.88 -7.71
C LEU A 66 -7.75 -4.86 -6.78
N THR A 67 -8.22 -6.04 -6.36
CA THR A 67 -9.26 -6.16 -5.33
C THR A 67 -8.65 -6.65 -4.03
N VAL A 68 -8.76 -5.83 -2.98
CA VAL A 68 -8.35 -6.20 -1.62
C VAL A 68 -9.60 -6.69 -0.86
N PRO A 69 -9.66 -7.96 -0.44
CA PRO A 69 -10.79 -8.46 0.35
C PRO A 69 -10.93 -7.75 1.69
N GLU A 70 -12.11 -7.86 2.31
CA GLU A 70 -12.30 -7.39 3.68
C GLU A 70 -11.40 -8.17 4.64
N GLU A 71 -10.62 -7.43 5.44
CA GLU A 71 -9.67 -8.01 6.37
C GLU A 71 -9.62 -7.22 7.69
N LYS A 72 -9.11 -7.88 8.73
CA LYS A 72 -8.82 -7.24 10.01
C LYS A 72 -7.36 -6.81 10.06
N TYR A 73 -7.13 -5.57 10.45
CA TYR A 73 -5.80 -4.96 10.46
C TYR A 73 -5.38 -4.48 11.85
N ALA A 74 -4.09 -4.64 12.16
CA ALA A 74 -3.41 -3.77 13.12
C ALA A 74 -2.89 -2.56 12.35
N VAL A 75 -3.21 -1.36 12.84
CA VAL A 75 -2.88 -0.11 12.14
C VAL A 75 -1.89 0.70 12.97
N LEU A 76 -0.73 1.03 12.37
CA LEU A 76 0.21 2.00 12.91
C LEU A 76 0.14 3.30 12.12
N HIS A 77 -0.21 4.36 12.83
CA HIS A 77 -0.21 5.73 12.33
C HIS A 77 1.22 6.30 12.33
N PHE A 78 1.88 6.31 11.18
CA PHE A 78 3.22 6.84 11.03
C PHE A 78 3.21 8.27 10.49
N LYS A 79 4.16 9.09 10.95
CA LYS A 79 4.41 10.43 10.40
C LYS A 79 5.90 10.58 10.15
N GLY A 80 6.28 10.63 8.89
CA GLY A 80 7.68 10.68 8.48
C GLY A 80 7.84 10.46 6.98
N GLN A 81 9.08 10.27 6.54
CA GLN A 81 9.36 9.98 5.13
C GLN A 81 9.00 8.53 4.81
N ALA A 82 8.49 8.27 3.61
CA ALA A 82 8.20 6.90 3.15
C ALA A 82 9.45 5.99 3.25
N SER A 83 10.64 6.55 3.01
CA SER A 83 11.91 5.86 3.16
C SER A 83 12.23 5.41 4.59
N GLU A 84 11.51 5.87 5.62
CA GLU A 84 11.71 5.51 7.02
C GLU A 84 10.70 4.47 7.52
N ILE A 85 9.69 4.13 6.71
CA ILE A 85 8.62 3.18 7.07
C ILE A 85 9.19 1.83 7.54
N TYR A 86 10.25 1.34 6.89
CA TYR A 86 10.87 0.05 7.25
C TYR A 86 11.31 -0.02 8.73
N ARG A 87 11.62 1.13 9.35
CA ARG A 87 12.08 1.20 10.74
C ARG A 87 10.97 1.03 11.77
N VAL A 88 9.72 1.25 11.36
CA VAL A 88 8.57 1.22 12.28
C VAL A 88 7.77 -0.07 12.20
N TYR A 89 8.00 -0.91 11.18
CA TYR A 89 7.38 -2.24 11.09
C TYR A 89 7.72 -3.12 12.29
N ASP A 90 8.96 -3.12 12.78
CA ASP A 90 9.34 -3.88 13.97
C ASP A 90 8.52 -3.48 15.20
N HIS A 91 8.18 -2.19 15.33
CA HIS A 91 7.32 -1.69 16.40
C HIS A 91 5.88 -2.20 16.26
N LEU A 92 5.32 -2.16 15.06
CA LEU A 92 4.00 -2.70 14.77
C LEU A 92 3.94 -4.21 15.04
N HIS A 93 4.93 -4.97 14.56
CA HIS A 93 4.98 -6.42 14.78
C HIS A 93 5.08 -6.78 16.27
N GLN A 94 5.89 -6.03 17.04
CA GLN A 94 5.98 -6.22 18.48
C GLN A 94 4.64 -5.94 19.16
N TRP A 95 3.97 -4.84 18.80
CA TRP A 95 2.65 -4.51 19.34
C TRP A 95 1.61 -5.60 19.03
N ILE A 96 1.59 -6.13 17.81
CA ILE A 96 0.71 -7.23 17.41
C ILE A 96 0.91 -8.44 18.33
N SER A 97 2.17 -8.85 18.52
CA SER A 97 2.54 -9.99 19.37
C SER A 97 2.16 -9.75 20.84
N ASP A 98 2.48 -8.58 21.39
CA ASP A 98 2.23 -8.25 22.80
C ASP A 98 0.73 -8.22 23.14
N ASN A 99 -0.12 -7.93 22.15
CA ASN A 99 -1.58 -7.92 22.30
C ASN A 99 -2.24 -9.26 21.95
N GLY A 100 -1.45 -10.31 21.66
CA GLY A 100 -1.96 -11.67 21.43
C GLY A 100 -2.58 -11.91 20.05
N TYR A 101 -2.36 -10.98 19.10
CA TYR A 101 -2.77 -11.15 17.71
C TYR A 101 -1.72 -11.91 16.92
N LYS A 102 -2.11 -12.51 15.80
CA LYS A 102 -1.19 -13.14 14.85
C LYS A 102 -1.28 -12.45 13.49
N ARG A 103 -0.13 -12.30 12.84
CA ARG A 103 -0.03 -11.74 11.48
C ARG A 103 -0.46 -12.76 10.44
N SER A 104 -1.00 -12.26 9.33
CA SER A 104 -1.37 -13.02 8.13
C SER A 104 -0.55 -12.55 6.91
N PRO A 105 0.72 -12.96 6.79
CA PRO A 105 1.61 -12.48 5.73
C PRO A 105 1.14 -12.83 4.30
N GLU A 106 0.22 -13.78 4.15
CA GLU A 106 -0.44 -14.18 2.91
C GLU A 106 -1.54 -13.19 2.44
N LYS A 107 -1.93 -12.24 3.30
CA LYS A 107 -2.94 -11.22 3.02
C LYS A 107 -2.31 -9.88 2.65
N TRP A 108 -3.10 -9.00 2.07
CA TRP A 108 -2.65 -7.68 1.63
C TRP A 108 -2.30 -6.79 2.81
N THR A 109 -1.03 -6.46 2.96
CA THR A 109 -0.56 -5.33 3.76
C THR A 109 -0.78 -4.05 2.95
N LEU A 110 -1.30 -3.01 3.61
CA LEU A 110 -1.57 -1.72 2.98
C LEU A 110 -0.76 -0.61 3.62
N GLU A 111 -0.25 0.29 2.78
CA GLU A 111 0.36 1.56 3.17
C GLU A 111 -0.51 2.67 2.60
N ILE A 112 -1.31 3.33 3.44
CA ILE A 112 -2.27 4.35 2.99
C ILE A 112 -1.67 5.72 3.27
N TYR A 113 -1.26 6.40 2.20
CA TYR A 113 -0.64 7.73 2.27
C TYR A 113 -1.73 8.80 2.22
N SER A 114 -1.78 9.71 3.20
CA SER A 114 -2.77 10.81 3.17
C SER A 114 -2.60 11.74 1.97
N LYS A 115 -1.35 11.92 1.55
CA LYS A 115 -0.93 12.55 0.32
C LYS A 115 0.46 12.02 -0.03
N TRP A 116 0.67 11.64 -1.28
CA TRP A 116 2.01 11.29 -1.73
C TRP A 116 2.89 12.54 -1.75
N THR A 117 3.90 12.60 -0.87
CA THR A 117 4.92 13.65 -0.88
C THR A 117 6.29 13.07 -0.57
N GLU A 118 7.33 13.59 -1.22
CA GLU A 118 8.72 13.17 -0.95
C GLU A 118 9.23 13.67 0.42
N THR A 119 8.65 14.75 0.95
CA THR A 119 9.14 15.43 2.17
C THR A 119 8.55 14.89 3.47
N GLY A 120 7.78 13.82 3.39
CA GLY A 120 7.13 13.16 4.53
C GLY A 120 5.69 13.61 4.74
N ASP A 121 4.85 12.64 5.04
CA ASP A 121 3.44 12.83 5.33
C ASP A 121 2.96 11.78 6.35
N HIS A 122 1.65 11.73 6.59
CA HIS A 122 1.01 10.67 7.35
C HIS A 122 0.80 9.42 6.49
N VAL A 123 1.16 8.27 7.05
CA VAL A 123 0.99 6.95 6.42
C VAL A 123 0.40 6.00 7.44
N ASP A 124 -0.71 5.36 7.08
CA ASP A 124 -1.29 4.28 7.86
C ASP A 124 -0.72 2.95 7.37
N LEU A 125 0.04 2.28 8.23
CA LEU A 125 0.59 0.95 7.96
C LEU A 125 -0.40 -0.08 8.50
N CYS A 126 -1.04 -0.82 7.61
CA CYS A 126 -2.10 -1.78 7.91
C CYS A 126 -1.55 -3.19 7.73
N ASP A 127 -1.22 -3.86 8.84
CA ASP A 127 -0.73 -5.25 8.84
C ASP A 127 -1.90 -6.21 9.15
N PRO A 128 -2.20 -7.17 8.25
CA PRO A 128 -3.35 -8.06 8.40
C PRO A 128 -3.16 -9.04 9.57
N ILE A 129 -4.20 -9.22 10.39
CA ILE A 129 -4.16 -10.02 11.62
C ILE A 129 -5.38 -10.96 11.79
N TYR A 130 -5.23 -11.95 12.67
CA TYR A 130 -6.30 -12.81 13.20
C TYR A 130 -6.16 -13.10 14.70
#